data_AF-A0A3N5WUL9-F1
#
_entry.id   AF-A0A3N5WUL9-F1
#
_cell.length_a   1.000
_cell.length_b   1.000
_cell.length_c   1.000
_cell.angle_alpha   90.00
_cell.angle_beta   90.00
_cell.angle_gamma   90.00
#
_symmetry.space_group_name_H-M   'P 1'
#
loop_
_entity.id
_entity.type
_entity.pdbx_description
1 polymer ?
#
loop_
_entity_poly.entity_id
_entity_poly.type
_entity_poly.pdbx_seq_one_letter_code
_entity_poly.pdbx_strand_id
1 'polypeptide(L)'
;MSEEYLFDSEVEHQAESDQLVYALTAAPGTVPGQNGLVFAASSTGLQRSADGGQTWTDALAELNLTGTLPVISLAISPDFEQQPKVIAGAPGGVFHSTAGQSWRAVVMANPAPTVSSLAISPNYSRDETVFAGTMEDGVFISRDGGERWVTWNFGLLDLNVMCLGISPDFANDETVFAGTESGIFRSTNGGRAWREIEVPFGFDAVISLALSPQYAGDRTLYAGTEEQGLWVSRNEGETWQRLA
;
A
#
# COMPACT_ATOMS: atom_id res chain seq x y z
N MET A 1 13.45 67.57 2.74
CA MET A 1 12.41 66.89 1.94
C MET A 1 12.97 65.53 1.59
N SER A 2 12.10 64.53 1.73
CA SER A 2 12.32 63.09 1.92
C SER A 2 13.14 62.38 0.83
N GLU A 3 14.02 61.47 1.28
CA GLU A 3 14.62 60.41 0.45
C GLU A 3 13.55 59.33 0.16
N GLU A 4 13.35 59.01 -1.12
CA GLU A 4 12.54 57.89 -1.59
C GLU A 4 13.29 56.57 -1.35
N TYR A 5 12.71 55.69 -0.53
CA TYR A 5 13.14 54.30 -0.42
C TYR A 5 12.60 53.52 -1.63
N LEU A 6 13.53 52.92 -2.37
CA LEU A 6 13.30 52.02 -3.49
C LEU A 6 12.53 50.77 -3.05
N PHE A 7 11.63 50.35 -3.92
CA PHE A 7 10.87 49.10 -3.89
C PHE A 7 11.80 47.91 -3.66
N ASP A 8 11.61 47.18 -2.56
CA ASP A 8 12.02 45.78 -2.48
C ASP A 8 10.79 44.96 -2.89
N SER A 9 10.77 44.52 -4.14
CA SER A 9 9.80 43.55 -4.59
C SER A 9 10.20 42.21 -3.96
N GLU A 10 9.51 41.83 -2.88
CA GLU A 10 9.53 40.46 -2.39
C GLU A 10 9.22 39.55 -3.58
N VAL A 11 10.26 38.82 -4.02
CA VAL A 11 10.08 37.64 -4.83
C VAL A 11 9.40 36.64 -3.90
N GLU A 12 8.07 36.61 -3.93
CA GLU A 12 7.32 35.46 -3.45
C GLU A 12 7.81 34.26 -4.26
N HIS A 13 8.77 33.52 -3.70
CA HIS A 13 8.93 32.12 -4.04
C HIS A 13 7.58 31.48 -3.73
N GLN A 14 6.77 31.26 -4.77
CA GLN A 14 5.72 30.25 -4.73
C GLN A 14 6.38 29.00 -4.20
N ALA A 15 6.11 28.68 -2.94
CA ALA A 15 6.41 27.36 -2.40
C ALA A 15 5.72 26.38 -3.34
N GLU A 16 6.50 25.60 -4.07
CA GLU A 16 5.97 24.40 -4.72
C GLU A 16 5.17 23.68 -3.64
N SER A 17 3.87 23.45 -3.87
CA SER A 17 3.07 22.71 -2.91
C SER A 17 3.77 21.39 -2.66
N ASP A 18 4.22 21.12 -1.44
CA ASP A 18 4.94 19.89 -1.10
C ASP A 18 4.06 18.70 -1.50
N GLN A 19 4.41 18.06 -2.63
CA GLN A 19 3.74 16.85 -3.07
C GLN A 19 4.19 15.72 -2.17
N LEU A 20 3.33 15.31 -1.26
CA LEU A 20 3.57 14.15 -0.42
C LEU A 20 3.54 12.89 -1.27
N VAL A 21 4.63 12.13 -1.24
CA VAL A 21 4.70 10.79 -1.83
C VAL A 21 4.30 9.80 -0.75
N TYR A 22 3.23 9.05 -1.00
CA TYR A 22 2.69 8.07 -0.06
C TYR A 22 3.29 6.68 -0.24
N ALA A 23 3.56 6.28 -1.49
CA ALA A 23 4.15 4.98 -1.78
C ALA A 23 5.07 5.03 -3.01
N LEU A 24 6.11 4.18 -2.98
CA LEU A 24 7.03 3.94 -4.09
C LEU A 24 7.12 2.44 -4.33
N THR A 25 7.11 2.02 -5.59
CA THR A 25 7.40 0.64 -5.96
C THR A 25 8.22 0.58 -7.24
N ALA A 26 9.01 -0.47 -7.40
CA ALA A 26 9.82 -0.71 -8.58
C ALA A 26 9.65 -2.15 -9.05
N ALA A 27 9.64 -2.34 -10.37
CA ALA A 27 9.65 -3.67 -10.95
C ALA A 27 10.93 -4.42 -10.53
N PRO A 28 10.86 -5.74 -10.28
CA PRO A 28 12.04 -6.59 -10.12
C PRO A 28 13.06 -6.34 -11.24
N GLY A 29 14.35 -6.29 -10.88
CA GLY A 29 15.43 -6.02 -11.83
C GLY A 29 15.67 -4.55 -12.18
N THR A 30 14.94 -3.61 -11.58
CA THR A 30 15.20 -2.17 -11.75
C THR A 30 16.59 -1.79 -11.24
N VAL A 31 17.32 -1.02 -12.04
CA VAL A 31 18.62 -0.42 -11.71
C VAL A 31 18.43 1.09 -11.58
N PRO A 32 18.49 1.65 -10.34
CA PRO A 32 18.28 3.08 -10.11
C PRO A 32 19.17 3.95 -10.99
N GLY A 33 18.58 4.97 -11.60
CA GLY A 33 19.30 5.92 -12.46
C GLY A 33 19.80 5.34 -13.78
N GLN A 34 19.35 4.15 -14.19
CA GLN A 34 19.77 3.54 -15.46
C GLN A 34 18.59 3.02 -16.26
N ASN A 35 17.87 2.03 -15.73
CA ASN A 35 16.76 1.38 -16.42
C ASN A 35 15.86 0.70 -15.39
N GLY A 36 14.57 0.62 -15.72
CA GLY A 36 13.60 -0.11 -14.94
C GLY A 36 12.39 0.75 -14.60
N LEU A 37 11.33 0.04 -14.27
CA LEU A 37 10.01 0.64 -14.10
C LEU A 37 9.82 0.99 -12.63
N VAL A 38 9.57 2.27 -12.35
CA VAL A 38 9.29 2.79 -11.00
C VAL A 38 7.98 3.54 -11.01
N PHE A 39 7.21 3.43 -9.93
CA PHE A 39 5.99 4.19 -9.70
C PHE A 39 6.06 4.94 -8.38
N ALA A 40 5.53 6.16 -8.37
CA ALA A 40 5.39 7.00 -7.19
C ALA A 40 3.93 7.45 -7.06
N ALA A 41 3.28 7.01 -6.00
CA ALA A 41 1.93 7.42 -5.62
C ALA A 41 2.00 8.62 -4.68
N SER A 42 1.22 9.66 -4.96
CA SER A 42 1.29 10.93 -4.27
C SER A 42 -0.08 11.54 -3.96
N SER A 43 -0.07 12.65 -3.22
CA SER A 43 -1.24 13.50 -2.97
C SER A 43 -1.92 14.04 -4.23
N THR A 44 -1.25 14.00 -5.39
CA THR A 44 -1.74 14.57 -6.64
C THR A 44 -1.99 13.56 -7.74
N GLY A 45 -1.48 12.33 -7.62
CA GLY A 45 -1.66 11.31 -8.65
C GLY A 45 -0.68 10.15 -8.56
N LEU A 46 -0.46 9.50 -9.71
CA LEU A 46 0.50 8.41 -9.87
C LEU A 46 1.51 8.80 -10.95
N GLN A 47 2.78 8.86 -10.58
CA GLN A 47 3.89 9.08 -11.50
C GLN A 47 4.53 7.75 -11.88
N ARG A 48 5.02 7.67 -13.12
CA ARG A 48 5.73 6.52 -13.67
C ARG A 48 7.08 6.96 -14.24
N SER A 49 8.11 6.15 -13.99
CA SER A 49 9.43 6.26 -14.61
C SER A 49 9.79 4.94 -15.29
N ALA A 50 10.39 4.99 -16.48
CA ALA A 50 10.87 3.82 -17.21
C ALA A 50 12.41 3.69 -17.23
N ASP A 51 13.11 4.68 -16.68
CA ASP A 51 14.56 4.83 -16.73
C ASP A 51 15.20 4.77 -15.33
N GLY A 52 14.56 4.04 -14.41
CA GLY A 52 15.04 3.87 -13.04
C GLY A 52 14.92 5.14 -12.19
N GLY A 53 13.93 6.00 -12.48
CA GLY A 53 13.61 7.19 -11.68
C GLY A 53 14.25 8.49 -12.16
N GLN A 54 14.85 8.53 -13.37
CA GLN A 54 15.48 9.76 -13.90
C GLN A 54 14.44 10.72 -14.48
N THR A 55 13.46 10.19 -15.21
CA THR A 55 12.34 10.96 -15.75
C THR A 55 11.01 10.39 -15.32
N TRP A 56 10.02 11.26 -15.15
CA TRP A 56 8.70 10.93 -14.62
C TRP A 56 7.61 11.48 -15.52
N THR A 57 6.56 10.68 -15.71
CA THR A 57 5.35 11.04 -16.45
C THR A 57 4.12 10.65 -15.65
N ASP A 58 3.04 11.42 -15.77
CA ASP A 58 1.75 11.06 -15.18
C ASP A 58 1.23 9.75 -15.81
N ALA A 59 1.07 8.73 -14.96
CA ALA A 59 0.64 7.40 -15.36
C ALA A 59 -0.87 7.34 -15.65
N LEU A 60 -1.67 8.26 -15.11
CA LEU A 60 -3.13 8.29 -15.25
C LEU A 60 -3.61 9.31 -16.26
N ALA A 61 -2.70 9.98 -16.99
CA ALA A 61 -3.03 11.02 -17.96
C ALA A 61 -4.07 10.56 -19.00
N GLU A 62 -4.01 9.30 -19.43
CA GLU A 62 -4.96 8.73 -20.41
C GLU A 62 -6.40 8.63 -19.92
N LEU A 63 -6.62 8.64 -18.60
CA LEU A 63 -7.95 8.57 -18.01
C LEU A 63 -8.69 9.91 -18.07
N ASN A 64 -8.01 11.00 -18.46
CA ASN A 64 -8.59 12.34 -18.59
C ASN A 64 -9.40 12.76 -17.34
N LEU A 65 -8.86 12.47 -16.15
CA LEU A 65 -9.51 12.76 -14.88
C LEU A 65 -9.71 14.27 -14.71
N THR A 66 -10.88 14.67 -14.22
CA THR A 66 -11.16 16.07 -13.87
C THR A 66 -10.66 16.35 -12.47
N GLY A 67 -9.44 16.88 -12.35
CA GLY A 67 -8.82 17.24 -11.08
C GLY A 67 -7.76 16.25 -10.60
N THR A 68 -7.20 16.50 -9.41
CA THR A 68 -6.19 15.63 -8.80
C THR A 68 -6.85 14.46 -8.08
N LEU A 69 -6.28 13.27 -8.23
CA LEU A 69 -6.70 12.07 -7.53
C LEU A 69 -5.55 11.56 -6.68
N PRO A 70 -5.61 11.68 -5.33
CA PRO A 70 -4.59 11.11 -4.47
C PRO A 70 -4.50 9.60 -4.67
N VAL A 71 -3.29 9.09 -4.90
CA VAL A 71 -3.02 7.66 -4.97
C VAL A 71 -2.24 7.30 -3.71
N ILE A 72 -2.79 6.41 -2.89
CA ILE A 72 -2.35 6.17 -1.51
C ILE A 72 -1.42 4.96 -1.43
N SER A 73 -1.71 3.91 -2.20
CA SER A 73 -0.98 2.64 -2.13
C SER A 73 -0.64 2.09 -3.50
N LEU A 74 0.44 1.32 -3.57
CA LEU A 74 0.90 0.64 -4.77
C LEU A 74 1.32 -0.78 -4.44
N ALA A 75 0.99 -1.70 -5.34
CA ALA A 75 1.51 -3.06 -5.33
C ALA A 75 1.89 -3.49 -6.75
N ILE A 76 2.99 -4.23 -6.84
CA ILE A 76 3.52 -4.80 -8.09
C ILE A 76 3.64 -6.31 -7.93
N SER A 77 3.34 -7.08 -8.98
CA SER A 77 3.48 -8.53 -8.91
C SER A 77 4.94 -8.94 -8.68
N PRO A 78 5.21 -9.93 -7.82
CA PRO A 78 6.57 -10.39 -7.53
C PRO A 78 7.23 -11.06 -8.74
N ASP A 79 6.43 -11.70 -9.59
CA ASP A 79 6.79 -12.36 -10.84
C ASP A 79 6.54 -11.44 -12.06
N PHE A 80 6.84 -10.14 -11.91
CA PHE A 80 6.48 -9.11 -12.87
C PHE A 80 6.89 -9.42 -14.32
N GLU A 81 8.03 -10.08 -14.54
CA GLU A 81 8.47 -10.46 -15.89
C GLU A 81 7.53 -11.46 -16.57
N GLN A 82 6.90 -12.34 -15.79
CA GLN A 82 5.96 -13.36 -16.29
C GLN A 82 4.53 -12.83 -16.35
N GLN A 83 4.11 -12.11 -15.30
CA GLN A 83 2.77 -11.55 -15.18
C GLN A 83 2.87 -10.09 -14.72
N PRO A 84 3.06 -9.13 -15.64
CA PRO A 84 3.37 -7.74 -15.28
C PRO A 84 2.13 -7.01 -14.77
N LYS A 85 1.87 -7.05 -13.46
CA LYS A 85 0.73 -6.42 -12.82
C LYS A 85 1.18 -5.28 -11.93
N VAL A 86 0.50 -4.14 -12.04
CA VAL A 86 0.59 -3.04 -11.08
C VAL A 86 -0.83 -2.67 -10.65
N ILE A 87 -1.03 -2.45 -9.36
CA ILE A 87 -2.30 -2.02 -8.79
C ILE A 87 -2.04 -0.80 -7.92
N ALA A 88 -2.88 0.21 -8.08
CA ALA A 88 -2.83 1.46 -7.34
C ALA A 88 -4.15 1.65 -6.58
N GLY A 89 -4.06 1.96 -5.29
CA GLY A 89 -5.20 2.21 -4.42
C GLY A 89 -5.41 3.71 -4.23
N ALA A 90 -6.67 4.15 -4.27
CA ALA A 90 -7.06 5.54 -4.15
C ALA A 90 -8.43 5.65 -3.46
N PRO A 91 -8.87 6.87 -3.10
CA PRO A 91 -10.30 7.12 -2.86
C PRO A 91 -11.11 6.73 -4.10
N GLY A 92 -12.16 5.91 -3.91
CA GLY A 92 -13.01 5.43 -5.00
C GLY A 92 -12.60 4.09 -5.61
N GLY A 93 -11.60 3.40 -5.05
CA GLY A 93 -11.28 2.01 -5.38
C GLY A 93 -9.85 1.79 -5.85
N VAL A 94 -9.68 0.88 -6.80
CA VAL A 94 -8.37 0.53 -7.37
C VAL A 94 -8.29 0.87 -8.86
N PHE A 95 -7.09 1.21 -9.28
CA PHE A 95 -6.68 1.22 -10.68
C PHE A 95 -5.69 0.08 -10.88
N HIS A 96 -5.75 -0.57 -12.03
CA HIS A 96 -4.73 -1.56 -12.38
C HIS A 96 -4.11 -1.31 -13.74
N SER A 97 -2.94 -1.90 -13.94
CA SER A 97 -2.22 -1.82 -15.19
C SER A 97 -1.52 -3.15 -15.49
N THR A 98 -1.43 -3.44 -16.78
CA THR A 98 -0.51 -4.45 -17.31
C THR A 98 0.76 -3.75 -17.76
N ALA A 99 1.91 -4.12 -17.18
CA ALA A 99 3.22 -3.52 -17.43
C ALA A 99 3.32 -2.00 -17.21
N GLY A 100 2.33 -1.40 -16.53
CA GLY A 100 2.32 0.03 -16.23
C GLY A 100 2.09 0.96 -17.41
N GLN A 101 1.60 0.44 -18.55
CA GLN A 101 1.45 1.23 -19.77
C GLN A 101 0.08 1.90 -19.85
N SER A 102 -0.97 1.14 -19.56
CA SER A 102 -2.36 1.63 -19.56
C SER A 102 -3.03 1.28 -18.24
N TRP A 103 -3.83 2.19 -17.72
CA TRP A 103 -4.55 2.07 -16.47
C TRP A 103 -6.05 2.03 -16.70
N ARG A 104 -6.76 1.24 -15.90
CA ARG A 104 -8.22 1.35 -15.82
C ARG A 104 -8.69 1.27 -14.38
N ALA A 105 -9.74 2.01 -14.07
CA ALA A 105 -10.43 1.93 -12.80
C ALA A 105 -11.24 0.62 -12.71
N VAL A 106 -11.24 0.00 -11.53
CA VAL A 106 -12.08 -1.15 -11.20
C VAL A 106 -12.97 -0.80 -10.03
N VAL A 107 -14.28 -0.99 -10.22
CA VAL A 107 -15.27 -0.80 -9.17
C VAL A 107 -15.20 -2.00 -8.22
N MET A 108 -14.81 -1.75 -6.97
CA MET A 108 -14.74 -2.79 -5.93
C MET A 108 -16.09 -3.03 -5.26
N ALA A 109 -16.82 -1.94 -4.97
CA ALA A 109 -18.13 -1.94 -4.32
C ALA A 109 -18.88 -0.65 -4.66
N ASN A 110 -20.15 -0.57 -4.25
CA ASN A 110 -20.95 0.65 -4.28
C ASN A 110 -21.66 0.82 -2.92
N PRO A 111 -21.36 1.86 -2.13
CA PRO A 111 -20.40 2.95 -2.40
C PRO A 111 -18.96 2.44 -2.55
N ALA A 112 -18.13 3.21 -3.26
CA ALA A 112 -16.75 2.84 -3.51
C ALA A 112 -15.87 3.15 -2.29
N PRO A 113 -15.01 2.20 -1.84
CA PRO A 113 -14.19 2.38 -0.66
C PRO A 113 -12.99 3.29 -0.93
N THR A 114 -12.34 3.76 0.13
CA THR A 114 -11.00 4.36 0.05
C THR A 114 -9.96 3.29 0.34
N VAL A 115 -9.11 2.98 -0.64
CA VAL A 115 -8.08 1.94 -0.51
C VAL A 115 -6.81 2.52 0.12
N SER A 116 -6.53 2.11 1.35
CA SER A 116 -5.41 2.56 2.16
C SER A 116 -4.17 1.68 1.98
N SER A 117 -4.34 0.39 1.71
CA SER A 117 -3.23 -0.57 1.59
C SER A 117 -3.50 -1.63 0.53
N LEU A 118 -2.44 -2.05 -0.17
CA LEU A 118 -2.49 -3.13 -1.16
C LEU A 118 -1.37 -4.14 -0.87
N ALA A 119 -1.68 -5.42 -0.98
CA ALA A 119 -0.70 -6.51 -0.90
C ALA A 119 -0.99 -7.57 -1.97
N ILE A 120 0.04 -8.03 -2.67
CA ILE A 120 -0.04 -9.08 -3.70
C ILE A 120 0.58 -10.37 -3.14
N SER A 121 -0.05 -11.51 -3.42
CA SER A 121 0.47 -12.82 -3.06
C SER A 121 1.90 -13.03 -3.58
N PRO A 122 2.84 -13.53 -2.76
CA PRO A 122 4.15 -13.98 -3.23
C PRO A 122 4.07 -15.06 -4.32
N ASN A 123 2.94 -15.78 -4.40
CA ASN A 123 2.66 -16.83 -5.38
C ASN A 123 1.66 -16.36 -6.46
N TYR A 124 1.62 -15.05 -6.73
CA TYR A 124 0.68 -14.41 -7.67
C TYR A 124 0.59 -15.12 -9.02
N SER A 125 1.72 -15.56 -9.58
CA SER A 125 1.80 -16.34 -10.83
C SER A 125 0.83 -17.54 -10.93
N ARG A 126 0.37 -18.07 -9.79
CA ARG A 126 -0.51 -19.24 -9.72
C ARG A 126 -1.89 -18.95 -9.15
N ASP A 127 -2.00 -18.02 -8.22
CA ASP A 127 -3.25 -17.78 -7.46
C ASP A 127 -3.91 -16.44 -7.77
N GLU A 128 -3.23 -15.55 -8.50
CA GLU A 128 -3.65 -14.19 -8.85
C GLU A 128 -4.26 -13.40 -7.67
N THR A 129 -3.80 -13.69 -6.45
CA THR A 129 -4.43 -13.19 -5.23
C THR A 129 -3.90 -11.80 -4.85
N VAL A 130 -4.83 -10.90 -4.58
CA VAL A 130 -4.57 -9.51 -4.17
C VAL A 130 -5.47 -9.16 -3.00
N PHE A 131 -4.90 -8.49 -2.00
CA PHE A 131 -5.62 -7.93 -0.85
C PHE A 131 -5.63 -6.41 -0.93
N ALA A 132 -6.77 -5.82 -0.57
CA ALA A 132 -6.93 -4.38 -0.40
C ALA A 132 -7.49 -4.09 0.98
N GLY A 133 -6.72 -3.37 1.78
CA GLY A 133 -7.19 -2.76 3.02
C GLY A 133 -7.86 -1.44 2.68
N THR A 134 -8.97 -1.15 3.36
CA THR A 134 -9.76 0.06 3.11
C THR A 134 -10.01 0.82 4.40
N MET A 135 -10.23 2.12 4.25
CA MET A 135 -10.79 2.94 5.33
C MET A 135 -12.28 2.56 5.48
N GLU A 136 -12.67 2.12 6.68
CA GLU A 136 -14.04 1.81 7.11
C GLU A 136 -14.75 0.58 6.49
N ASP A 137 -14.29 0.03 5.37
CA ASP A 137 -14.94 -1.12 4.70
C ASP A 137 -14.20 -2.48 4.89
N GLY A 138 -13.12 -2.51 5.68
CA GLY A 138 -12.36 -3.71 6.02
C GLY A 138 -11.38 -4.18 4.96
N VAL A 139 -11.34 -5.50 4.71
CA VAL A 139 -10.46 -6.14 3.73
C VAL A 139 -11.26 -6.69 2.55
N PHE A 140 -10.86 -6.26 1.36
CA PHE A 140 -11.29 -6.82 0.09
C PHE A 140 -10.24 -7.76 -0.47
N ILE A 141 -10.69 -8.83 -1.11
CA ILE A 141 -9.83 -9.86 -1.67
C ILE A 141 -10.24 -10.12 -3.11
N SER A 142 -9.24 -10.16 -3.99
CA SER A 142 -9.38 -10.63 -5.37
C SER A 142 -8.56 -11.90 -5.55
N ARG A 143 -9.08 -12.83 -6.36
CA ARG A 143 -8.41 -14.07 -6.78
C ARG A 143 -8.42 -14.23 -8.31
N ASP A 144 -8.65 -13.13 -9.00
CA ASP A 144 -8.64 -13.02 -10.46
C ASP A 144 -7.82 -11.80 -10.89
N GLY A 145 -6.75 -11.51 -10.14
CA GLY A 145 -5.79 -10.46 -10.49
C GLY A 145 -6.31 -9.05 -10.29
N GLY A 146 -7.21 -8.81 -9.34
CA GLY A 146 -7.78 -7.49 -9.05
C GLY A 146 -8.92 -7.09 -9.99
N GLU A 147 -9.53 -8.04 -10.70
CA GLU A 147 -10.69 -7.78 -11.57
C GLU A 147 -12.01 -7.75 -10.78
N ARG A 148 -12.16 -8.67 -9.84
CA ARG A 148 -13.31 -8.75 -8.92
C ARG A 148 -12.83 -8.83 -7.49
N TRP A 149 -13.61 -8.21 -6.61
CA TRP A 149 -13.30 -8.08 -5.20
C TRP A 149 -14.46 -8.58 -4.36
N VAL A 150 -14.15 -9.30 -3.28
CA VAL A 150 -15.12 -9.75 -2.28
C VAL A 150 -14.66 -9.34 -0.89
N THR A 151 -15.59 -9.03 0.00
CA THR A 151 -15.29 -8.69 1.40
C THR A 151 -15.34 -9.95 2.26
N TRP A 152 -14.26 -10.21 3.00
CA TRP A 152 -14.20 -11.31 3.98
C TRP A 152 -13.73 -10.77 5.33
N ASN A 153 -14.65 -10.13 6.05
CA ASN A 153 -14.36 -9.42 7.30
C ASN A 153 -14.82 -10.18 8.56
N PHE A 154 -15.14 -11.48 8.47
CA PHE A 154 -15.60 -12.23 9.63
C PHE A 154 -14.52 -12.26 10.72
N GLY A 155 -14.82 -11.73 11.90
CA GLY A 155 -13.87 -11.62 13.02
C GLY A 155 -12.89 -10.44 12.94
N LEU A 156 -12.95 -9.63 11.86
CA LEU A 156 -12.26 -8.34 11.78
C LEU A 156 -13.17 -7.29 12.43
N LEU A 157 -12.90 -6.98 13.70
CA LEU A 157 -13.79 -6.15 14.52
C LEU A 157 -13.61 -4.66 14.28
N ASP A 158 -12.49 -4.29 13.67
CA ASP A 158 -12.17 -2.94 13.24
C ASP A 158 -11.93 -2.95 11.73
N LEU A 159 -12.81 -2.23 11.02
CA LEU A 159 -12.82 -2.19 9.56
C LEU A 159 -11.93 -1.08 9.00
N ASN A 160 -11.30 -0.27 9.84
CA ASN A 160 -10.36 0.75 9.39
C ASN A 160 -8.96 0.15 9.25
N VAL A 161 -8.71 -0.46 8.10
CA VAL A 161 -7.45 -1.17 7.83
C VAL A 161 -6.42 -0.16 7.34
N MET A 162 -5.31 -0.03 8.05
CA MET A 162 -4.24 0.93 7.75
C MET A 162 -3.11 0.29 6.96
N CYS A 163 -2.78 -0.97 7.24
CA CYS A 163 -1.74 -1.71 6.53
C CYS A 163 -2.04 -3.21 6.46
N LEU A 164 -1.46 -3.87 5.46
CA LEU A 164 -1.53 -5.32 5.27
C LEU A 164 -0.12 -5.92 5.21
N GLY A 165 0.06 -7.09 5.82
CA GLY A 165 1.27 -7.89 5.73
C GLY A 165 0.95 -9.32 5.31
N ILE A 166 1.55 -9.81 4.23
CA ILE A 166 1.33 -11.18 3.72
C ILE A 166 2.54 -12.06 4.01
N SER A 167 2.30 -13.31 4.43
CA SER A 167 3.37 -14.30 4.62
C SER A 167 4.12 -14.53 3.31
N PRO A 168 5.47 -14.52 3.29
CA PRO A 168 6.25 -14.99 2.15
C PRO A 168 5.90 -16.43 1.73
N ASP A 169 5.36 -17.24 2.64
CA ASP A 169 4.92 -18.62 2.40
C ASP A 169 3.39 -18.75 2.29
N PHE A 170 2.72 -17.67 1.89
CA PHE A 170 1.26 -17.58 1.79
C PHE A 170 0.63 -18.73 0.98
N ALA A 171 1.34 -19.26 -0.02
CA ALA A 171 0.88 -20.41 -0.80
C ALA A 171 0.63 -21.68 0.04
N ASN A 172 1.28 -21.79 1.20
CA ASN A 172 1.20 -22.96 2.07
C ASN A 172 0.46 -22.64 3.38
N ASP A 173 0.68 -21.46 3.97
CA ASP A 173 0.12 -21.10 5.29
C ASP A 173 -1.12 -20.20 5.24
N GLU A 174 -1.47 -19.69 4.04
CA GLU A 174 -2.52 -18.69 3.79
C GLU A 174 -2.57 -17.55 4.84
N THR A 175 -1.42 -17.15 5.39
CA THR A 175 -1.32 -16.21 6.52
C THR A 175 -1.22 -14.76 6.06
N VAL A 176 -2.11 -13.92 6.60
CA VAL A 176 -2.16 -12.46 6.36
C VAL A 176 -2.43 -11.75 7.67
N PHE A 177 -1.81 -10.58 7.85
CA PHE A 177 -2.02 -9.67 8.95
C PHE A 177 -2.64 -8.37 8.44
N ALA A 178 -3.56 -7.81 9.22
CA ALA A 178 -4.12 -6.49 9.03
C ALA A 178 -3.81 -5.63 10.25
N GLY A 179 -3.13 -4.51 10.04
CA GLY A 179 -2.99 -3.46 11.04
C GLY A 179 -4.15 -2.49 10.89
N THR A 180 -4.82 -2.19 11.99
CA THR A 180 -5.99 -1.30 12.04
C THR A 180 -5.74 -0.16 13.02
N GLU A 181 -6.72 0.72 13.23
CA GLU A 181 -6.62 1.79 14.25
C GLU A 181 -6.60 1.24 15.69
N SER A 182 -7.14 0.04 15.90
CA SER A 182 -7.25 -0.57 17.23
C SER A 182 -6.27 -1.71 17.50
N GLY A 183 -5.49 -2.16 16.52
CA GLY A 183 -4.48 -3.20 16.75
C GLY A 183 -4.16 -4.06 15.52
N ILE A 184 -3.83 -5.33 15.77
CA ILE A 184 -3.45 -6.28 14.73
C ILE A 184 -4.45 -7.44 14.68
N PHE A 185 -4.90 -7.77 13.48
CA PHE A 185 -5.69 -8.96 13.20
C PHE A 185 -4.90 -9.92 12.31
N ARG A 186 -5.06 -11.22 12.53
CA ARG A 186 -4.46 -12.29 11.75
C ARG A 186 -5.52 -13.17 11.11
N SER A 187 -5.28 -13.53 9.86
CA SER A 187 -5.94 -14.64 9.17
C SER A 187 -4.92 -15.73 8.85
N THR A 188 -5.33 -16.99 8.97
CA THR A 188 -4.56 -18.19 8.57
C THR A 188 -5.32 -19.05 7.55
N ASN A 189 -6.31 -18.44 6.90
CA ASN A 189 -7.18 -19.10 5.93
C ASN A 189 -7.44 -18.19 4.73
N GLY A 190 -6.44 -17.38 4.35
CA GLY A 190 -6.45 -16.58 3.13
C GLY A 190 -7.39 -15.38 3.23
N GLY A 191 -7.52 -14.80 4.43
CA GLY A 191 -8.36 -13.64 4.70
C GLY A 191 -9.85 -13.96 4.84
N ARG A 192 -10.26 -15.24 4.89
CA ARG A 192 -11.69 -15.61 5.02
C ARG A 192 -12.27 -15.29 6.40
N ALA A 193 -11.43 -15.44 7.44
CA ALA A 193 -11.74 -15.07 8.81
C ALA A 193 -10.50 -14.51 9.51
N TRP A 194 -10.75 -13.65 10.49
CA TRP A 194 -9.72 -12.91 11.22
C TRP A 194 -9.85 -13.15 12.72
N ARG A 195 -8.72 -13.03 13.40
CA ARG A 195 -8.63 -13.07 14.86
C ARG A 195 -7.74 -11.92 15.31
N GLU A 196 -8.23 -11.17 16.29
CA GLU A 196 -7.43 -10.17 16.98
C GLU A 196 -6.21 -10.81 17.67
N ILE A 197 -5.07 -10.14 17.58
CA ILE A 197 -3.86 -10.48 18.31
C ILE A 197 -3.80 -9.60 19.55
N GLU A 198 -3.58 -10.21 20.71
CA GLU A 198 -3.33 -9.46 21.94
C GLU A 198 -1.96 -8.77 21.87
N VAL A 199 -1.96 -7.44 21.96
CA VAL A 199 -0.78 -6.60 21.83
C VAL A 199 -0.54 -5.78 23.09
N PRO A 200 0.73 -5.58 23.51
CA PRO A 200 1.05 -4.86 24.74
C PRO A 200 0.88 -3.34 24.62
N PHE A 201 0.70 -2.81 23.41
CA PHE A 201 0.53 -1.38 23.14
C PHE A 201 -0.94 -0.93 23.14
N GLY A 202 -1.89 -1.80 23.46
CA GLY A 202 -3.32 -1.46 23.55
C GLY A 202 -3.91 -1.05 22.20
N PHE A 203 -4.83 -0.09 22.20
CA PHE A 203 -5.55 0.40 21.02
C PHE A 203 -4.78 1.48 20.24
N ASP A 204 -3.47 1.29 20.06
CA ASP A 204 -2.64 2.19 19.23
C ASP A 204 -2.72 1.77 17.75
N ALA A 205 -2.79 2.75 16.85
CA ALA A 205 -2.96 2.51 15.43
C ALA A 205 -1.71 1.84 14.84
N VAL A 206 -1.92 0.77 14.08
CA VAL A 206 -0.84 0.02 13.43
C VAL A 206 -0.70 0.47 11.99
N ILE A 207 0.24 1.39 11.77
CA ILE A 207 0.45 2.07 10.49
C ILE A 207 1.34 1.30 9.52
N SER A 208 2.12 0.32 10.00
CA SER A 208 2.97 -0.51 9.13
C SER A 208 3.20 -1.90 9.71
N LEU A 209 3.21 -2.91 8.83
CA LEU A 209 3.56 -4.29 9.15
C LEU A 209 4.62 -4.78 8.17
N ALA A 210 5.62 -5.49 8.68
CA ALA A 210 6.63 -6.14 7.86
C ALA A 210 6.93 -7.55 8.39
N LEU A 211 6.90 -8.55 7.51
CA LEU A 211 7.24 -9.92 7.85
C LEU A 211 8.67 -10.23 7.43
N SER A 212 9.38 -11.03 8.22
CA SER A 212 10.69 -11.56 7.83
C SER A 212 10.58 -12.34 6.51
N PRO A 213 11.55 -12.24 5.59
CA PRO A 213 11.61 -13.12 4.41
C PRO A 213 11.64 -14.61 4.77
N GLN A 214 12.05 -14.96 6.00
CA GLN A 214 12.07 -16.32 6.54
C GLN A 214 10.93 -16.58 7.53
N TYR A 215 9.83 -15.80 7.43
CA TYR A 215 8.69 -15.88 8.35
C TYR A 215 8.22 -17.32 8.60
N ALA A 216 8.14 -18.18 7.57
CA ALA A 216 7.73 -19.58 7.75
C ALA A 216 8.59 -20.38 8.76
N GLY A 217 9.86 -20.00 8.94
CA GLY A 217 10.77 -20.62 9.90
C GLY A 217 10.91 -19.82 11.20
N ASP A 218 11.07 -18.50 11.11
CA ASP A 218 11.42 -17.65 12.27
C ASP A 218 10.21 -16.95 12.93
N ARG A 219 9.03 -17.03 12.30
CA ARG A 219 7.78 -16.42 12.75
C ARG A 219 7.90 -14.95 13.14
N THR A 220 8.85 -14.24 12.53
CA THR A 220 9.22 -12.87 12.89
C THR A 220 8.44 -11.85 12.07
N LEU A 221 7.76 -10.94 12.77
CA LEU A 221 7.06 -9.80 12.18
C LEU A 221 7.30 -8.53 13.02
N TYR A 222 7.25 -7.39 12.34
CA TYR A 222 7.41 -6.07 12.92
C TYR A 222 6.13 -5.27 12.76
N ALA A 223 5.83 -4.44 13.75
CA ALA A 223 4.71 -3.52 13.73
C ALA A 223 5.22 -2.12 14.07
N GLY A 224 4.98 -1.17 13.18
CA GLY A 224 5.13 0.26 13.46
C GLY A 224 3.78 0.80 13.91
N THR A 225 3.74 1.41 15.09
CA THR A 225 2.54 2.05 15.63
C THR A 225 2.68 3.56 15.59
N GLU A 226 1.55 4.27 15.61
CA GLU A 226 1.52 5.73 15.51
C GLU A 226 2.18 6.40 16.73
N GLU A 227 1.82 5.98 17.95
CA GLU A 227 2.29 6.64 19.17
C GLU A 227 3.40 5.86 19.91
N GLN A 228 3.39 4.54 19.83
CA GLN A 228 4.24 3.67 20.66
C GLN A 228 5.46 3.06 19.95
N GLY A 229 5.74 3.49 18.72
CA GLY A 229 6.99 3.21 18.04
C GLY A 229 7.06 1.83 17.37
N LEU A 230 8.25 1.22 17.38
CA LEU A 230 8.51 -0.01 16.62
C LEU A 230 8.52 -1.23 17.54
N TRP A 231 7.77 -2.26 17.16
CA TRP A 231 7.66 -3.52 17.88
C TRP A 231 8.08 -4.69 17.01
N VAL A 232 8.56 -5.76 17.65
CA VAL A 232 8.87 -7.04 17.01
C VAL A 232 8.23 -8.19 17.77
N SER A 233 7.66 -9.12 17.03
CA SER A 233 7.31 -10.44 17.52
C SER A 233 8.16 -11.49 16.80
N ARG A 234 8.51 -12.58 17.50
CA ARG A 234 9.30 -13.71 16.97
C ARG A 234 8.54 -15.04 17.08
N ASN A 235 7.22 -14.94 17.27
CA ASN A 235 6.32 -16.07 17.50
C ASN A 235 4.91 -15.74 17.01
N GLU A 236 4.80 -15.29 15.76
CA GLU A 236 3.51 -15.07 15.06
C GLU A 236 2.57 -14.06 15.72
N GLY A 237 3.11 -13.14 16.53
CA GLY A 237 2.33 -12.12 17.23
C GLY A 237 1.88 -12.54 18.63
N GLU A 238 2.26 -13.72 19.14
CA GLU A 238 1.90 -14.13 20.51
C GLU A 238 2.57 -13.25 21.58
N THR A 239 3.81 -12.82 21.35
CA THR A 239 4.53 -11.92 22.24
C THR A 239 5.26 -10.85 21.46
N TRP A 240 5.39 -9.66 22.05
CA TRP A 240 5.97 -8.48 21.42
C TRP A 240 7.01 -7.81 22.31
N GLN A 241 8.06 -7.33 21.67
CA GLN A 241 9.12 -6.55 22.28
C GLN A 241 9.23 -5.19 21.56
N ARG A 242 9.24 -4.10 22.33
CA ARG A 242 9.51 -2.77 21.79
C ARG A 242 10.99 -2.61 21.42
N LEU A 243 11.25 -2.03 20.26
CA LEU A 243 12.59 -1.76 19.72
C LEU A 243 12.96 -0.28 19.76
N ALA A 244 11.99 0.62 19.59
CA ALA A 244 12.14 2.08 19.64
C ALA A 244 10.83 2.73 20.12
#